data_AF-A0A9L0SWI6-F1
#
_entry.id   AF-A0A9L0SWI6-F1
#
_cell.length_a   1.000
_cell.length_b   1.000
_cell.length_c   1.000
_cell.angle_alpha   90.00
_cell.angle_beta   90.00
_cell.angle_gamma   90.00
#
_symmetry.space_group_name_H-M   'P 1'
#
loop_
_entity.id
_entity.type
_entity.pdbx_description
1 polymer ?
#
loop_
_entity_poly.entity_id
_entity_poly.type
_entity_poly.pdbx_seq_one_letter_code
_entity_poly.pdbx_strand_id
1 'polypeptide(L)'
;MGKMTVLSLLGLGLAFFRDPWSSYQTRFNVFREVEPVELPNCNFVKGIEAGSEDLEILSNGLVFVSSGLKYPGLKSFEHDKPGKILLMNLNEEEPTVLELRIIGSKFDLSSFNPHGISTFTDEDNTVYLLVVNHPDFKSTVELFKFQEEEKSLLHLKTIRHKLLPNTWTLTHSWITYLWIL
;
A
#
# COMPACT_ATOMS: atom_id res chain seq x y z
N MET A 1 -45.43 -36.84 3.75
CA MET A 1 -44.81 -35.67 4.41
C MET A 1 -43.28 -35.66 4.31
N GLY A 2 -42.56 -36.75 4.63
CA GLY A 2 -41.08 -36.76 4.62
C GLY A 2 -40.38 -36.43 3.29
N LYS A 3 -40.94 -36.79 2.13
CA LYS A 3 -40.34 -36.49 0.81
C LYS A 3 -40.25 -34.98 0.52
N MET A 4 -41.26 -34.22 0.92
CA MET A 4 -41.27 -32.76 0.78
C MET A 4 -40.20 -32.12 1.66
N THR A 5 -40.07 -32.58 2.91
CA THR A 5 -39.06 -32.10 3.84
C THR A 5 -37.63 -32.34 3.34
N VAL A 6 -37.36 -33.52 2.77
CA VAL A 6 -36.04 -33.85 2.20
C VAL A 6 -35.69 -32.93 1.02
N LEU A 7 -36.64 -32.66 0.12
CA LEU A 7 -36.43 -31.75 -1.00
C LEU A 7 -36.21 -30.30 -0.55
N SER A 8 -36.93 -29.83 0.46
CA SER A 8 -36.72 -28.51 1.06
C SER A 8 -35.33 -28.38 1.69
N LEU A 9 -34.87 -29.40 2.43
CA LEU A 9 -33.53 -29.40 3.04
C LEU A 9 -32.43 -29.45 1.98
N LEU A 10 -32.62 -30.22 0.91
CA LEU A 10 -31.69 -30.25 -0.23
C LEU A 10 -31.60 -28.89 -0.92
N GLY A 11 -32.74 -28.24 -1.17
CA GLY A 11 -32.79 -26.91 -1.78
C GLY A 11 -32.09 -25.85 -0.93
N LEU A 12 -32.33 -25.86 0.40
CA LEU A 12 -31.62 -25.01 1.35
C LEU A 12 -30.12 -25.28 1.34
N GLY A 13 -29.71 -26.55 1.39
CA GLY A 13 -28.30 -26.94 1.31
C GLY A 13 -27.63 -26.40 0.05
N LEU A 14 -28.25 -26.60 -1.12
CA LEU A 14 -27.73 -26.11 -2.40
C LEU A 14 -27.61 -24.59 -2.45
N ALA A 15 -28.59 -23.85 -1.92
CA ALA A 15 -28.51 -22.39 -1.82
C ALA A 15 -27.36 -21.93 -0.90
N PHE A 16 -27.19 -22.61 0.25
CA PHE A 16 -26.10 -22.35 1.19
C PHE A 16 -24.70 -22.55 0.58
N PHE A 17 -24.54 -23.40 -0.43
CA PHE A 17 -23.26 -23.55 -1.14
C PHE A 17 -23.15 -22.64 -2.36
N ARG A 18 -24.23 -22.50 -3.13
CA ARG A 18 -24.23 -21.74 -4.38
C ARG A 18 -24.00 -20.24 -4.15
N ASP A 19 -24.67 -19.64 -3.18
CA ASP A 19 -24.64 -18.18 -3.01
C ASP A 19 -23.27 -17.69 -2.50
N PRO A 20 -22.64 -18.32 -1.49
CA PRO A 20 -21.28 -17.96 -1.09
C PRO A 20 -20.25 -18.25 -2.19
N TRP A 21 -20.42 -19.33 -2.95
CA TRP A 21 -19.53 -19.64 -4.07
C TRP A 21 -19.64 -18.59 -5.18
N SER A 22 -20.85 -18.22 -5.58
CA SER A 22 -21.10 -17.16 -6.55
C SER A 22 -20.57 -15.80 -6.06
N SER A 23 -20.78 -15.49 -4.77
CA SER A 23 -20.22 -14.30 -4.12
C SER A 23 -18.68 -14.32 -4.16
N TYR A 24 -18.06 -15.45 -3.85
CA TYR A 24 -16.61 -15.63 -3.93
C TYR A 24 -16.11 -15.40 -5.37
N GLN A 25 -16.69 -16.09 -6.36
CA GLN A 25 -16.31 -15.94 -7.76
C GLN A 25 -16.41 -14.48 -8.24
N THR A 26 -17.47 -13.79 -7.82
CA THR A 26 -17.71 -12.38 -8.19
C THR A 26 -16.73 -11.44 -7.48
N ARG A 27 -16.51 -11.60 -6.17
CA ARG A 27 -15.62 -10.75 -5.37
C ARG A 27 -14.15 -10.88 -5.77
N PHE A 28 -13.72 -12.09 -6.11
CA PHE A 28 -12.35 -12.36 -6.59
C PHE A 28 -12.21 -12.23 -8.10
N ASN A 29 -13.31 -11.96 -8.81
CA ASN A 29 -13.36 -11.76 -10.25
C ASN A 29 -12.66 -12.89 -11.03
N VAL A 30 -12.88 -14.15 -10.62
CA VAL A 30 -12.05 -15.31 -11.02
C VAL A 30 -12.11 -15.66 -12.51
N PHE A 31 -13.08 -15.11 -13.23
CA PHE A 31 -13.26 -15.33 -14.67
C PHE A 31 -12.88 -14.09 -15.50
N ARG A 32 -12.29 -13.07 -14.87
CA ARG A 32 -11.87 -11.86 -15.59
C ARG A 32 -10.62 -12.15 -16.40
N GLU A 33 -10.71 -11.84 -17.69
CA GLU A 33 -9.58 -11.76 -18.59
C GLU A 33 -9.22 -10.29 -18.85
N VAL A 34 -7.96 -10.04 -19.25
CA VAL A 34 -7.45 -8.71 -19.56
C VAL A 34 -7.23 -8.63 -21.06
N GLU A 35 -8.07 -7.88 -21.76
CA GLU A 35 -7.82 -7.52 -23.16
C GLU A 35 -6.62 -6.56 -23.23
N PRO A 36 -5.60 -6.83 -24.06
CA PRO A 36 -4.43 -5.97 -24.15
C PRO A 36 -4.79 -4.56 -24.62
N VAL A 37 -4.41 -3.56 -23.83
CA VAL A 37 -4.42 -2.14 -24.22
C VAL A 37 -2.98 -1.66 -24.19
N GLU A 38 -2.35 -1.59 -25.36
CA GLU A 38 -0.94 -1.24 -25.48
C GLU A 38 -0.75 0.28 -25.44
N LEU A 39 0.29 0.71 -24.72
CA LEU A 39 0.79 2.07 -24.75
C LEU A 39 2.16 2.08 -25.43
N PRO A 40 2.46 3.08 -26.28
CA PRO A 40 3.79 3.20 -26.85
C PRO A 40 4.80 3.57 -25.75
N ASN A 41 6.04 3.11 -25.89
CA ASN A 41 7.19 3.54 -25.07
C ASN A 41 7.08 3.29 -23.56
N CYS A 42 6.48 2.17 -23.15
CA CYS A 42 6.53 1.73 -21.76
C CYS A 42 7.90 1.14 -21.40
N ASN A 43 8.50 1.62 -20.31
CA ASN A 43 9.77 1.12 -19.79
C ASN A 43 9.62 0.73 -18.32
N PHE A 44 10.23 -0.40 -17.93
CA PHE A 44 10.34 -0.76 -16.51
C PHE A 44 11.30 0.20 -15.81
N VAL A 45 10.89 0.68 -14.63
CA VAL A 45 11.75 1.50 -13.77
C VAL A 45 12.77 0.58 -13.11
N LYS A 46 14.03 0.66 -13.56
CA LYS A 46 15.13 -0.18 -13.07
C LYS A 46 15.31 0.03 -11.56
N GLY A 47 15.36 -1.06 -10.79
CA GLY A 47 15.59 -1.03 -9.35
C GLY A 47 14.33 -1.17 -8.49
N ILE A 48 13.14 -1.13 -9.09
CA ILE A 48 11.89 -1.50 -8.41
C ILE A 48 11.54 -2.96 -8.74
N GLU A 49 12.02 -3.88 -7.91
CA GLU A 49 11.84 -5.34 -8.13
C GLU A 49 10.95 -6.01 -7.07
N ALA A 50 10.66 -5.31 -5.97
CA ALA A 50 9.99 -5.86 -4.78
C ALA A 50 8.66 -5.15 -4.46
N GLY A 51 7.92 -4.77 -5.50
CA GLY A 51 6.60 -4.13 -5.41
C GLY A 51 6.66 -2.61 -5.25
N SER A 52 5.66 -1.93 -5.80
CA SER A 52 5.42 -0.48 -5.71
C SER A 52 3.93 -0.23 -5.48
N GLU A 53 3.44 -0.64 -4.31
CA GLU A 53 1.99 -0.76 -4.05
C GLU A 53 1.29 0.60 -4.06
N ASP A 54 1.92 1.64 -3.51
CA ASP A 54 1.40 3.00 -3.53
C ASP A 54 2.49 4.01 -3.94
N LEU A 55 2.06 5.11 -4.53
CA LEU A 55 2.92 6.21 -4.95
C LEU A 55 2.20 7.55 -4.89
N GLU A 56 2.98 8.63 -4.78
CA GLU A 56 2.43 9.97 -4.77
C GLU A 56 3.35 10.97 -5.45
N ILE A 57 2.76 11.80 -6.30
CA ILE A 57 3.45 12.78 -7.13
C ILE A 57 3.23 14.16 -6.54
N LEU A 58 4.31 14.83 -6.15
CA LEU A 58 4.28 16.23 -5.75
C LEU A 58 4.09 17.14 -6.96
N SER A 59 3.61 18.37 -6.72
CA SER A 59 3.42 19.38 -7.76
C SER A 59 4.70 19.76 -8.53
N ASN A 60 5.87 19.54 -7.94
CA ASN A 60 7.17 19.77 -8.56
C ASN A 60 7.70 18.57 -9.38
N GLY A 61 6.95 17.48 -9.49
CA GLY A 61 7.32 16.28 -10.26
C GLY A 61 8.16 15.25 -9.50
N LEU A 62 8.47 15.46 -8.23
CA LEU A 62 9.03 14.41 -7.37
C LEU A 62 7.97 13.37 -7.03
N VAL A 63 8.37 12.11 -6.98
CA VAL A 63 7.48 10.97 -6.72
C VAL A 63 8.03 10.16 -5.56
N PHE A 64 7.21 9.97 -4.54
CA PHE A 64 7.46 8.97 -3.50
C PHE A 64 6.82 7.65 -3.92
N VAL A 65 7.52 6.54 -3.68
CA VAL A 65 7.00 5.20 -3.94
C VAL A 65 7.23 4.33 -2.70
N SER A 66 6.18 3.70 -2.19
CA SER A 66 6.32 2.67 -1.14
C SER A 66 6.69 1.34 -1.79
N SER A 67 7.71 0.67 -1.25
CA SER A 67 8.25 -0.55 -1.83
C SER A 67 8.56 -1.60 -0.76
N GLY A 68 8.49 -2.87 -1.14
CA GLY A 68 8.83 -3.99 -0.25
C GLY A 68 7.74 -4.35 0.75
N LEU A 69 6.47 -4.03 0.46
CA LEU A 69 5.33 -4.45 1.29
C LEU A 69 5.31 -5.98 1.44
N LYS A 70 5.15 -6.44 2.68
CA LYS A 70 4.99 -7.84 3.03
C LYS A 70 3.62 -8.04 3.63
N TYR A 71 2.83 -8.87 2.96
CA TYR A 71 1.48 -9.22 3.36
C TYR A 71 1.36 -10.74 3.58
N PRO A 72 0.78 -11.22 4.69
CA PRO A 72 0.56 -12.65 4.91
C PRO A 72 -0.23 -13.31 3.77
N GLY A 73 0.37 -14.28 3.09
CA GLY A 73 -0.28 -15.00 1.99
C GLY A 73 -0.11 -14.37 0.60
N LEU A 74 0.58 -13.22 0.49
CA LEU A 74 1.06 -12.71 -0.79
C LEU A 74 2.53 -13.06 -1.02
N LYS A 75 2.90 -13.21 -2.29
CA LYS A 75 4.29 -13.47 -2.67
C LYS A 75 5.12 -12.20 -2.41
N SER A 76 6.26 -12.37 -1.74
CA SER A 76 7.33 -11.36 -1.69
C SER A 76 8.56 -11.90 -2.41
N PHE A 77 9.30 -11.00 -3.04
CA PHE A 77 10.56 -11.32 -3.72
C PHE A 77 11.79 -10.98 -2.86
N GLU A 78 11.62 -10.18 -1.80
CA GLU A 78 12.67 -9.80 -0.86
C GLU A 78 12.21 -10.00 0.60
N HIS A 79 12.21 -11.27 1.06
CA HIS A 79 11.71 -11.62 2.38
C HIS A 79 12.56 -11.08 3.54
N ASP A 80 13.87 -10.95 3.35
CA ASP A 80 14.82 -10.66 4.44
C ASP A 80 15.20 -9.18 4.57
N LYS A 81 14.68 -8.31 3.69
CA LYS A 81 14.97 -6.86 3.71
C LYS A 81 13.78 -6.06 4.23
N PRO A 82 13.97 -5.00 5.02
CA PRO A 82 12.87 -4.09 5.34
C PRO A 82 12.37 -3.41 4.06
N GLY A 83 11.13 -2.90 4.12
CA GLY A 83 10.61 -2.08 3.04
C GLY A 83 11.28 -0.71 2.97
N LYS A 84 10.94 0.06 1.95
CA LYS A 84 11.66 1.27 1.55
C LYS A 84 10.67 2.33 1.06
N ILE A 85 11.08 3.59 1.18
CA ILE A 85 10.49 4.68 0.39
C ILE A 85 11.52 5.07 -0.66
N LEU A 86 11.09 5.02 -1.92
CA LEU A 86 11.90 5.43 -3.07
C LEU A 86 11.48 6.84 -3.49
N LEU A 87 12.43 7.58 -4.04
CA LEU A 87 12.23 8.88 -4.67
C LEU A 87 12.60 8.78 -6.15
N MET A 88 11.78 9.37 -7.00
CA MET A 88 12.03 9.53 -8.43
C MET A 88 11.67 10.97 -8.83
N ASN A 89 12.28 11.47 -9.91
CA ASN A 89 12.02 12.80 -10.45
C ASN A 89 11.49 12.71 -11.88
N LEU A 90 10.20 13.01 -12.09
CA LEU A 90 9.56 12.91 -13.40
C LEU A 90 9.95 14.02 -14.39
N ASN A 91 10.74 15.01 -13.94
CA ASN A 91 11.28 16.03 -14.84
C ASN A 91 12.55 15.56 -15.57
N GLU A 92 13.11 14.42 -15.19
CA GLU A 92 14.25 13.80 -15.88
C GLU A 92 13.78 13.05 -17.12
N GLU A 93 14.59 13.06 -18.18
CA GLU A 93 14.29 12.34 -19.43
C GLU A 93 14.23 10.82 -19.22
N GLU A 94 15.16 10.29 -18.40
CA GLU A 94 15.17 8.91 -17.94
C GLU A 94 15.20 8.88 -16.41
N PRO A 95 14.02 8.96 -15.74
CA PRO A 95 13.95 9.01 -14.29
C PRO A 95 14.58 7.77 -13.63
N THR A 96 15.45 8.02 -12.66
CA THR A 96 16.03 6.95 -11.83
C THR A 96 15.43 6.95 -10.44
N VAL A 97 15.46 5.80 -9.77
CA VAL A 97 14.96 5.65 -8.41
C VAL A 97 16.11 5.71 -7.42
N LEU A 98 15.87 6.44 -6.33
CA LEU A 98 16.78 6.56 -5.20
C LEU A 98 16.06 6.10 -3.93
N GLU A 99 16.68 5.24 -3.13
CA GLU A 99 16.17 4.88 -1.82
C GLU A 99 16.40 6.04 -0.84
N LEU A 100 15.33 6.57 -0.24
CA LEU A 100 15.44 7.65 0.74
C LEU A 100 15.99 7.11 2.05
N ARG A 101 17.01 7.79 2.58
CA ARG A 101 17.55 7.46 3.90
C ARG A 101 16.55 7.86 4.97
N ILE A 102 16.12 6.91 5.79
CA ILE A 102 15.29 7.21 6.96
C ILE A 102 16.19 7.54 8.15
N ILE A 103 15.97 8.69 8.77
CA ILE A 103 16.71 9.14 9.96
C ILE A 103 15.74 9.35 11.14
N GLY A 104 16.23 9.10 12.36
CA GLY A 104 15.46 9.23 13.58
C GLY A 104 15.75 8.08 14.54
N SER A 105 16.34 8.38 15.70
CA SER A 105 16.84 7.36 16.63
C SER A 105 15.77 6.48 17.28
N LYS A 106 14.49 6.90 17.21
CA LYS A 106 13.36 6.19 17.80
C LYS A 106 12.60 5.32 16.80
N PHE A 107 12.93 5.41 15.51
CA PHE A 107 12.26 4.64 14.48
C PHE A 107 12.97 3.29 14.28
N ASP A 108 12.21 2.20 14.41
CA ASP A 108 12.73 0.87 14.12
C ASP A 108 12.63 0.58 12.62
N LEU A 109 13.74 0.83 11.92
CA LEU A 109 13.85 0.57 10.48
C LEU A 109 13.81 -0.92 10.15
N SER A 110 14.20 -1.80 11.08
CA SER A 110 14.32 -3.24 10.81
C SER A 110 12.96 -3.92 10.59
N SER A 111 11.92 -3.40 11.23
CA SER A 111 10.53 -3.87 11.09
C SER A 111 9.71 -3.02 10.12
N PHE A 112 10.33 -2.09 9.39
CA PHE A 112 9.63 -1.21 8.47
C PHE A 112 9.00 -2.00 7.31
N ASN A 113 7.69 -1.85 7.16
CA ASN A 113 6.85 -2.54 6.20
C ASN A 113 5.81 -1.55 5.65
N PRO A 114 6.23 -0.62 4.76
CA PRO A 114 5.40 0.46 4.25
C PRO A 114 4.33 -0.07 3.30
N HIS A 115 3.17 0.57 3.33
CA HIS A 115 2.00 0.26 2.51
C HIS A 115 1.52 1.54 1.82
N GLY A 116 0.29 2.00 2.07
CA GLY A 116 -0.20 3.27 1.55
C GLY A 116 0.58 4.48 2.06
N ILE A 117 0.68 5.53 1.24
CA ILE A 117 1.34 6.78 1.55
C ILE A 117 0.45 7.99 1.24
N SER A 118 0.68 9.11 1.92
CA SER A 118 0.05 10.40 1.61
C SER A 118 1.01 11.55 1.95
N THR A 119 0.99 12.63 1.17
CA THR A 119 1.79 13.83 1.41
C THR A 119 0.94 15.00 1.86
N PHE A 120 1.56 15.91 2.58
CA PHE A 120 1.03 17.23 2.90
C PHE A 120 2.15 18.25 2.79
N THR A 121 1.89 19.33 2.07
CA THR A 121 2.81 20.45 1.96
C THR A 121 2.25 21.59 2.80
N ASP A 122 3.01 21.97 3.83
CA ASP A 122 2.64 23.07 4.72
C ASP A 122 2.87 24.44 4.05
N GLU A 123 2.39 25.53 4.67
CA GLU A 123 2.50 26.90 4.14
C GLU A 123 3.95 27.35 3.92
N ASP A 124 4.90 26.80 4.69
CA ASP A 124 6.34 27.06 4.56
C ASP A 124 7.02 26.20 3.47
N ASN A 125 6.24 25.43 2.70
CA ASN A 125 6.67 24.41 1.73
C ASN A 125 7.37 23.20 2.34
N THR A 126 7.29 23.00 3.67
CA THR A 126 7.73 21.73 4.26
C THR A 126 6.82 20.60 3.77
N VAL A 127 7.44 19.59 3.14
CA VAL A 127 6.75 18.38 2.72
C VAL A 127 6.79 17.35 3.84
N TYR A 128 5.61 16.91 4.25
CA TYR A 128 5.40 15.79 5.16
C TYR A 128 4.92 14.58 4.39
N LEU A 129 5.36 13.40 4.82
CA LEU A 129 4.95 12.11 4.27
C LEU A 129 4.38 11.25 5.40
N LEU A 130 3.09 10.91 5.29
CA LEU A 130 2.47 9.86 6.10
C LEU A 130 2.64 8.53 5.38
N VAL A 131 3.09 7.53 6.12
CA VAL A 131 3.29 6.17 5.62
C VAL A 131 2.54 5.20 6.52
N VAL A 132 1.58 4.46 5.98
CA VAL A 132 1.02 3.29 6.68
C VAL A 132 2.11 2.25 6.79
N ASN A 133 2.33 1.77 8.00
CA ASN A 133 3.38 0.82 8.31
C ASN A 133 2.79 -0.38 9.06
N HIS A 134 3.31 -1.57 8.74
CA HIS A 134 2.85 -2.83 9.32
C HIS A 134 3.95 -3.62 10.06
N PRO A 135 4.54 -3.06 11.13
CA PRO A 135 5.56 -3.74 11.90
C PRO A 135 4.93 -4.87 12.74
N ASP A 136 5.51 -6.07 12.70
CA ASP A 136 5.04 -7.25 13.46
C ASP A 136 3.52 -7.51 13.37
N PHE A 137 2.95 -7.37 12.17
CA PHE A 137 1.52 -7.52 11.89
C PHE A 137 0.60 -6.52 12.64
N LYS A 138 1.14 -5.42 13.14
CA LYS A 138 0.36 -4.28 13.67
C LYS A 138 0.10 -3.28 12.55
N SER A 139 -0.69 -2.26 12.82
CA SER A 139 -0.87 -1.12 11.91
C SER A 139 -0.53 0.17 12.63
N THR A 140 0.36 0.95 12.05
CA THR A 140 0.76 2.29 12.50
C THR A 140 0.74 3.24 11.31
N VAL A 141 0.75 4.54 11.60
CA VAL A 141 1.05 5.56 10.58
C VAL A 141 2.28 6.33 11.02
N GLU A 142 3.29 6.35 10.18
CA GLU A 142 4.56 7.02 10.43
C GLU A 142 4.55 8.38 9.74
N LEU A 143 4.76 9.44 10.51
CA LEU A 143 4.90 10.79 9.99
C LEU A 143 6.38 11.11 9.81
N PHE A 144 6.77 11.41 8.58
CA PHE A 144 8.09 11.88 8.22
C PHE A 144 8.06 13.31 7.72
N LYS A 145 9.14 14.05 7.96
CA LYS A 145 9.46 15.29 7.22
C LYS A 145 10.45 14.94 6.13
N PHE A 146 10.14 15.31 4.89
CA PHE A 146 11.04 15.16 3.77
C PHE A 146 12.12 16.25 3.80
N GLN A 147 13.36 15.82 3.60
CA GLN A 147 14.54 16.67 3.51
C GLN A 147 15.13 16.52 2.11
N GLU A 148 14.77 17.44 1.23
CA GLU A 148 15.02 17.30 -0.20
C GLU A 148 16.52 17.37 -0.56
N GLU A 149 17.28 18.23 0.12
CA GLU A 149 18.73 18.39 -0.13
C GLU A 149 19.49 17.13 0.28
N GLU A 150 19.17 16.57 1.45
CA GLU A 150 19.81 15.36 2.00
C GLU A 150 19.25 14.05 1.44
N LYS A 151 18.16 14.13 0.65
CA LYS A 151 17.40 12.97 0.16
C LYS A 151 17.08 12.00 1.31
N SER A 152 16.54 12.54 2.40
CA SER A 152 16.19 11.79 3.60
C SER A 152 14.78 12.06 4.12
N LEU A 153 14.29 11.12 4.91
CA LEU A 153 13.04 11.20 5.64
C LEU A 153 13.35 11.25 7.14
N LEU A 154 13.08 12.38 7.78
CA LEU A 154 13.19 12.52 9.23
C LEU A 154 11.91 12.01 9.87
N HIS A 155 12.00 10.90 10.62
CA HIS A 155 10.87 10.40 11.39
C HIS A 155 10.53 11.36 12.52
N LEU A 156 9.26 11.78 12.58
CA LEU A 156 8.75 12.69 13.59
C LEU A 156 7.88 11.96 14.62
N LYS A 157 7.03 11.06 14.15
CA LYS A 157 6.00 10.45 15.01
C LYS A 157 5.50 9.13 14.46
N THR A 158 5.32 8.17 15.35
CA THR A 158 4.48 6.98 15.13
C THR A 158 3.10 7.25 15.69
N ILE A 159 2.09 7.22 14.84
CA ILE A 159 0.69 7.41 15.18
C ILE A 159 0.05 6.02 15.35
N ARG A 160 -0.59 5.84 16.50
CA ARG A 160 -1.42 4.67 16.82
C ARG A 160 -2.75 5.18 17.33
N HIS A 161 -3.84 4.64 16.83
CA HIS A 161 -5.17 5.05 17.25
C HIS A 161 -6.14 3.88 17.18
N LYS A 162 -7.11 3.83 18.08
CA LYS A 162 -8.13 2.75 18.13
C LYS A 162 -9.02 2.69 16.88
N LEU A 163 -9.10 3.81 16.14
CA LEU A 163 -9.86 3.90 14.89
C LEU A 163 -9.00 3.59 13.67
N LEU A 164 -7.66 3.48 13.81
CA LEU A 164 -6.86 2.93 12.73
C LEU A 164 -7.21 1.45 12.65
N PRO A 165 -7.86 0.99 11.57
CA PRO A 165 -8.20 -0.40 11.47
C PRO A 165 -6.90 -1.22 11.40
N ASN A 166 -6.86 -2.32 12.15
CA ASN A 166 -5.78 -3.32 12.03
C ASN A 166 -5.87 -4.11 10.71
N THR A 167 -6.74 -3.70 9.80
CA THR A 167 -6.88 -4.31 8.50
C THR A 167 -5.83 -3.72 7.59
N TRP A 168 -5.19 -4.60 6.83
CA TRP A 168 -4.28 -4.26 5.75
C TRP A 168 -5.00 -3.64 4.53
N THR A 169 -6.07 -2.90 4.78
CA THR A 169 -6.87 -2.19 3.77
C THR A 169 -6.72 -0.67 3.93
N LEU A 170 -5.73 -0.23 4.72
CA LEU A 170 -5.34 1.16 4.84
C LEU A 170 -4.66 1.60 3.54
N THR A 171 -5.48 1.97 2.57
CA THR A 171 -5.06 2.55 1.29
C THR A 171 -4.91 4.07 1.40
N HIS A 172 -4.34 4.69 0.37
CA HIS A 172 -4.21 6.15 0.19
C HIS A 172 -5.44 6.96 0.69
N SER A 173 -6.66 6.50 0.35
CA SER A 173 -7.89 7.21 0.71
C SER A 173 -8.09 7.37 2.22
N TRP A 174 -7.67 6.42 3.06
CA TRP A 174 -7.79 6.55 4.52
C TRP A 174 -6.78 7.54 5.11
N ILE A 175 -5.59 7.62 4.50
CA ILE A 175 -4.51 8.47 4.99
C ILE A 175 -4.81 9.95 4.70
N THR A 176 -5.45 10.25 3.56
CA THR A 176 -5.84 11.65 3.27
C THR A 176 -6.74 12.27 4.35
N TYR A 177 -7.57 11.49 5.04
CA TYR A 177 -8.39 11.97 6.15
C TYR A 177 -7.59 12.27 7.43
N LEU A 178 -6.40 11.68 7.62
CA LEU A 178 -5.55 11.97 8.78
C LEU A 178 -4.97 13.38 8.74
N TRP A 179 -4.91 14.03 7.57
CA TRP A 179 -4.51 15.44 7.46
C TRP A 179 -5.56 16.42 7.95
N ILE A 180 -6.82 15.98 8.09
CA ILE A 180 -7.97 16.83 8.47
C ILE A 180 -8.28 16.71 9.97
N LEU A 181 -7.59 15.80 10.69
CA LEU A 181 -7.74 15.56 12.13
C LEU A 181 -6.66 16.29 12.93
#